data_AF-A0A918U5M6-F1
#
_entry.id   AF-A0A918U5M6-F1
#
_cell.length_a   1.000
_cell.length_b   1.000
_cell.length_c   1.000
_cell.angle_alpha   90.00
_cell.angle_beta   90.00
_cell.angle_gamma   90.00
#
_symmetry.space_group_name_H-M   'P 1'
#
loop_
_entity.id
_entity.type
_entity.pdbx_description
1 polymer ?
#
loop_
_entity_poly.entity_id
_entity_poly.type
_entity_poly.pdbx_seq_one_letter_code
_entity_poly.pdbx_strand_id
1 'polypeptide(L)'
;MQVEVSGEVLAGLVGRYFLGAEIPAVESWRSPLEEMHARMLTGNLETKGYWTDLYRARRDTAAVLNTGMADDLERVIGELSSSEEENLALIMFQGSGFGYMTWVSQDFSFVVSCIRVSDKRIRK
;
A
#
# COMPACT_ATOMS: atom_id res chain seq x y z
N MET A 1 6.43 14.75 4.50
CA MET A 1 6.88 14.60 5.92
C MET A 1 7.20 13.12 6.20
N GLN A 2 8.19 12.77 7.04
CA GLN A 2 8.41 11.37 7.42
C GLN A 2 7.50 10.96 8.57
N VAL A 3 7.01 9.73 8.54
CA VAL A 3 6.19 9.14 9.59
C VAL A 3 6.70 7.76 9.96
N GLU A 4 6.41 7.33 11.18
CA GLU A 4 6.79 6.04 11.70
C GLU A 4 5.57 5.31 12.25
N VAL A 5 5.43 4.03 11.92
CA VAL A 5 4.37 3.17 12.42
C VAL A 5 4.95 1.83 12.86
N SER A 6 4.45 1.26 13.96
CA SER A 6 4.86 -0.08 14.35
C SER A 6 4.26 -1.12 13.39
N GLY A 7 5.01 -2.18 13.11
CA GLY A 7 4.55 -3.27 12.27
C GLY A 7 3.30 -3.96 12.82
N GLU A 8 3.15 -4.06 14.14
CA GLU A 8 1.93 -4.54 14.81
C GLU A 8 0.70 -3.68 14.46
N VAL A 9 0.82 -2.35 14.53
CA VAL A 9 -0.29 -1.44 14.17
C VAL A 9 -0.64 -1.60 12.70
N LEU A 10 0.36 -1.59 11.81
CA LEU A 10 0.13 -1.77 10.38
C LEU A 10 -0.50 -3.13 10.06
N ALA A 11 -0.05 -4.21 10.69
CA ALA A 11 -0.60 -5.55 10.52
C ALA A 11 -2.07 -5.60 10.95
N GLY A 12 -2.42 -5.00 12.09
CA GLY A 12 -3.79 -4.89 12.55
C GLY A 12 -4.69 -4.10 11.61
N LEU A 13 -4.17 -2.98 11.06
CA LEU A 13 -4.90 -2.15 10.10
C LEU A 13 -5.16 -2.86 8.78
N VAL A 14 -4.12 -3.49 8.21
CA VAL A 14 -4.23 -4.24 6.95
C VAL A 14 -5.15 -5.45 7.12
N GLY A 15 -5.09 -6.14 8.27
CA GLY A 15 -6.02 -7.21 8.60
C GLY A 15 -7.48 -6.75 8.60
N ARG A 16 -7.79 -5.61 9.21
CA ARG A 16 -9.14 -5.02 9.19
C ARG A 16 -9.60 -4.64 7.78
N TYR A 17 -8.72 -4.06 6.98
CA TYR A 17 -9.04 -3.71 5.59
C TYR A 17 -9.45 -4.93 4.77
N PHE A 18 -8.68 -6.02 4.83
CA PHE A 18 -9.04 -7.22 4.08
C PHE A 18 -10.33 -7.89 4.57
N LEU A 19 -10.56 -7.90 5.88
CA LEU A 19 -11.82 -8.39 6.45
C LEU A 19 -13.01 -7.58 5.93
N GLY A 20 -12.90 -6.25 5.87
CA GLY A 20 -13.96 -5.38 5.38
C GLY A 20 -14.18 -5.45 3.86
N ALA A 21 -13.13 -5.72 3.08
CA ALA A 21 -13.19 -5.80 1.63
C ALA A 21 -13.55 -7.20 1.08
N GLU A 22 -13.76 -8.18 1.97
CA GLU A 22 -14.05 -9.58 1.61
C GLU A 22 -13.02 -10.20 0.64
N ILE A 23 -11.75 -9.74 0.70
CA ILE A 23 -10.69 -10.18 -0.21
C ILE A 23 -10.11 -11.51 0.28
N PRO A 24 -10.18 -12.61 -0.50
CA PRO A 24 -9.71 -13.94 -0.08
C PRO A 24 -8.19 -14.05 0.09
N ALA A 25 -7.42 -13.12 -0.48
CA ALA A 25 -5.96 -13.18 -0.58
C ALA A 25 -5.19 -12.67 0.65
N VAL A 26 -5.83 -12.63 1.83
CA VAL A 26 -5.21 -12.25 3.13
C VAL A 26 -3.93 -13.03 3.40
N GLU A 27 -3.89 -14.31 3.05
CA GLU A 27 -2.75 -15.19 3.29
C GLU A 27 -1.46 -14.67 2.64
N SER A 28 -1.57 -14.00 1.49
CA SER A 28 -0.44 -13.46 0.76
C SER A 28 0.22 -12.24 1.43
N TRP A 29 -0.47 -11.62 2.38
CA TRP A 29 0.02 -10.52 3.21
C TRP A 29 0.35 -10.95 4.63
N ARG A 30 -0.13 -12.12 5.06
CA ARG A 30 -0.01 -12.60 6.43
C ARG A 30 1.44 -12.82 6.87
N SER A 31 2.20 -13.66 6.15
CA SER A 31 3.59 -13.98 6.55
C SER A 31 4.51 -12.75 6.59
N PRO A 32 4.51 -11.84 5.59
CA PRO A 32 5.29 -10.61 5.67
C PRO A 32 4.92 -9.72 6.86
N LEU A 33 3.63 -9.58 7.19
CA LEU A 33 3.20 -8.76 8.32
C LEU A 33 3.59 -9.38 9.67
N GLU A 34 3.53 -10.71 9.79
CA GLU A 34 4.01 -11.45 10.97
C GLU A 34 5.52 -11.25 11.20
N GLU A 35 6.33 -11.28 10.14
CA GLU A 35 7.78 -11.01 10.21
C GLU A 35 8.11 -9.58 10.66
N MET A 36 7.21 -8.63 10.41
CA MET A 36 7.42 -7.22 10.70
C MET A 36 6.80 -6.76 12.00
N HIS A 37 6.06 -7.61 12.72
CA HIS A 37 5.29 -7.27 13.91
C HIS A 37 6.04 -6.39 14.92
N ALA A 38 7.32 -6.67 15.18
CA ALA A 38 8.14 -5.93 16.15
C ALA A 38 8.98 -4.77 15.56
N ARG A 39 8.86 -4.49 14.25
CA ARG A 39 9.71 -3.49 13.56
C ARG A 39 9.00 -2.14 13.48
N MET A 40 9.76 -1.05 13.63
CA MET A 40 9.31 0.27 13.22
C MET A 40 9.49 0.45 11.72
N LEU A 41 8.43 0.86 11.03
CA LEU A 41 8.40 1.11 9.60
C LEU A 41 8.33 2.61 9.35
N THR A 42 9.12 3.07 8.39
CA THR A 42 9.12 4.46 7.96
C THR A 42 8.28 4.62 6.70
N GLY A 43 7.60 5.76 6.61
CA GLY A 43 6.78 6.12 5.48
C GLY A 43 6.83 7.61 5.18
N ASN A 44 6.05 8.00 4.18
CA ASN A 44 5.96 9.37 3.72
C ASN A 44 4.50 9.82 3.76
N LEU A 45 4.24 10.92 4.48
CA LEU A 45 2.94 11.59 4.50
C LEU A 45 2.93 12.71 3.46
N GLU A 46 1.96 12.64 2.56
CA GLU A 46 1.66 13.67 1.55
C GLU A 46 0.14 13.74 1.33
N THR A 47 -0.31 14.73 0.56
CA THR A 47 -1.74 14.90 0.25
C THR A 47 -2.24 13.80 -0.68
N LYS A 48 -3.54 13.49 -0.57
CA LYS A 48 -4.26 12.61 -1.49
C LYS A 48 -4.05 13.06 -2.94
N GLY A 49 -4.15 14.36 -3.21
CA GLY A 49 -3.90 14.94 -4.54
C GLY A 49 -2.54 14.53 -5.11
N TYR A 50 -1.47 14.71 -4.33
CA TYR A 50 -0.12 14.31 -4.73
C TYR A 50 -0.04 12.83 -5.13
N TRP A 51 -0.56 11.93 -4.30
CA TRP A 51 -0.53 10.49 -4.58
C TRP A 51 -1.33 10.12 -5.83
N THR A 52 -2.54 10.67 -5.96
CA THR A 52 -3.41 10.38 -7.11
C THR A 52 -2.79 10.84 -8.43
N ASP A 53 -2.18 12.03 -8.47
CA ASP A 53 -1.53 12.54 -9.68
C ASP A 53 -0.28 11.73 -10.03
N LEU A 54 0.54 11.38 -9.03
CA LEU A 54 1.70 10.51 -9.22
C LEU A 54 1.29 9.14 -9.80
N TYR A 55 0.22 8.53 -9.29
CA TYR A 55 -0.21 7.21 -9.76
C TYR A 55 -0.93 7.25 -11.09
N ARG A 56 -1.66 8.32 -11.43
CA ARG A 56 -2.21 8.51 -12.79
C ARG A 56 -1.11 8.49 -13.84
N ALA A 57 -0.04 9.27 -13.63
CA ALA A 57 1.10 9.29 -14.55
C ALA A 57 1.79 7.92 -14.68
N ARG A 58 1.93 7.18 -13.56
CA ARG A 58 2.51 5.83 -13.55
C ARG A 58 1.59 4.80 -14.22
N ARG A 59 0.28 4.90 -14.03
CA ARG A 59 -0.73 4.04 -14.65
C ARG A 59 -0.69 4.20 -16.16
N ASP A 60 -0.66 5.43 -16.66
CA ASP A 60 -0.62 5.70 -18.11
C ASP A 60 0.64 5.09 -18.74
N THR A 61 1.78 5.21 -18.04
CA THR A 61 3.02 4.55 -18.45
C THR A 61 2.89 3.02 -18.44
N ALA A 62 2.31 2.46 -17.38
CA ALA A 62 2.12 1.01 -17.22
C ALA A 62 1.17 0.40 -18.26
N ALA A 63 0.13 1.16 -18.65
CA ALA A 63 -0.84 0.79 -19.67
C ALA A 63 -0.20 0.74 -21.06
N VAL A 64 0.62 1.74 -21.41
CA VAL A 64 1.41 1.74 -22.67
C VAL A 64 2.36 0.54 -22.73
N LEU A 65 2.94 0.16 -21.59
CA LEU A 65 3.83 -0.99 -21.48
C LEU A 65 3.10 -2.34 -21.35
N ASN A 66 1.77 -2.35 -21.37
CA ASN A 66 0.89 -3.50 -21.19
C ASN A 66 1.29 -4.38 -19.98
N THR A 67 1.56 -3.72 -18.87
CA THR A 67 1.89 -4.40 -17.60
C THR A 67 0.63 -4.54 -16.75
N GLY A 68 0.48 -5.65 -16.02
CA GLY A 68 -0.62 -5.83 -15.05
C GLY A 68 -0.63 -4.79 -13.91
N MET A 69 0.41 -3.96 -13.80
CA MET A 69 0.50 -2.85 -12.85
C MET A 69 -0.49 -1.72 -13.15
N ALA A 70 -0.98 -1.60 -14.39
CA ALA A 70 -1.94 -0.55 -14.74
C ALA A 70 -3.26 -0.73 -13.96
N ASP A 71 -3.75 -1.97 -13.87
CA ASP A 71 -5.00 -2.29 -13.16
C ASP A 71 -4.85 -2.10 -11.65
N ASP A 72 -3.71 -2.51 -11.08
CA ASP A 72 -3.40 -2.28 -9.67
C ASP A 72 -3.38 -0.78 -9.34
N LEU A 73 -2.77 0.04 -10.20
CA LEU A 73 -2.71 1.49 -10.01
C LEU A 73 -4.08 2.14 -10.21
N GLU A 74 -4.89 1.71 -11.17
CA GLU A 74 -6.26 2.20 -11.36
C GLU A 74 -7.10 1.97 -10.11
N ARG A 75 -6.99 0.77 -9.50
CA ARG A 75 -7.67 0.46 -8.25
C ARG A 75 -7.21 1.36 -7.11
N VAL A 76 -5.90 1.53 -6.92
CA VAL A 76 -5.36 2.44 -5.89
C VAL A 76 -5.89 3.85 -6.10
N ILE A 77 -5.85 4.38 -7.33
CA ILE A 77 -6.37 5.72 -7.63
C ILE A 77 -7.84 5.84 -7.26
N GLY A 78 -8.65 4.83 -7.56
CA GLY A 78 -10.07 4.77 -7.20
C GLY A 78 -10.29 4.84 -5.68
N GLU A 79 -9.59 3.98 -4.93
CA GLU A 79 -9.67 3.90 -3.47
C GLU A 79 -9.16 5.18 -2.78
N LEU A 80 -8.06 5.76 -3.28
CA LEU A 80 -7.57 7.04 -2.78
C LEU A 80 -8.58 8.15 -3.05
N SER A 81 -9.14 8.21 -4.26
CA SER A 81 -10.06 9.28 -4.67
C SER A 81 -11.40 9.24 -3.92
N SER A 82 -11.85 8.06 -3.50
CA SER A 82 -13.09 7.90 -2.73
C SER A 82 -12.91 8.17 -1.23
N SER A 83 -11.68 8.20 -0.74
CA SER A 83 -11.39 8.50 0.66
C SER A 83 -11.70 9.95 1.02
N GLU A 84 -12.31 10.17 2.18
CA GLU A 84 -12.52 11.50 2.75
C GLU A 84 -11.23 12.12 3.31
N GLU A 85 -10.20 11.31 3.55
CA GLU A 85 -8.90 11.77 4.06
C GLU A 85 -8.16 12.63 3.04
N GLU A 86 -7.59 13.73 3.53
CA GLU A 86 -6.78 14.63 2.70
C GLU A 86 -5.29 14.31 2.79
N ASN A 87 -4.79 13.86 3.95
CA ASN A 87 -3.38 13.50 4.13
C ASN A 87 -3.25 12.00 4.38
N LEU A 88 -2.42 11.34 3.58
CA LEU A 88 -2.23 9.89 3.63
C LEU A 88 -0.77 9.54 3.75
N ALA A 89 -0.49 8.58 4.64
CA ALA A 89 0.84 8.05 4.85
C ALA A 89 1.03 6.82 3.96
N LEU A 90 2.03 6.86 3.08
CA LEU A 90 2.51 5.68 2.36
C LEU A 90 3.57 4.97 3.21
N ILE A 91 3.25 3.77 3.68
CA ILE A 91 4.21 2.87 4.30
C ILE A 91 4.63 1.82 3.27
N MET A 92 5.94 1.69 3.07
CA MET A 92 6.51 0.68 2.17
C MET A 92 7.35 -0.30 2.95
N PHE A 93 7.19 -1.58 2.64
CA PHE A 93 8.04 -2.61 3.22
C PHE A 93 8.27 -3.76 2.23
N GLN A 94 9.25 -4.60 2.53
CA GLN A 94 9.64 -5.71 1.66
C GLN A 94 9.52 -7.03 2.42
N GLY A 95 8.98 -8.05 1.74
CA GLY A 95 8.93 -9.42 2.25
C GLY A 95 9.08 -10.42 1.10
N SER A 96 9.79 -11.53 1.31
CA SER A 96 9.88 -12.72 0.43
C SER A 96 9.77 -12.49 -1.09
N GLY A 97 10.56 -11.57 -1.66
CA GLY A 97 10.57 -11.32 -3.13
C GLY A 97 9.54 -10.30 -3.64
N PHE A 98 8.76 -9.70 -2.74
CA PHE A 98 7.72 -8.72 -3.04
C PHE A 98 7.93 -7.43 -2.23
N GLY A 99 7.56 -6.31 -2.85
CA GLY A 99 7.34 -5.04 -2.16
C GLY A 99 5.86 -4.88 -1.81
N TYR A 100 5.59 -4.26 -0.68
CA TYR A 100 4.26 -3.98 -0.18
C TYR A 100 4.14 -2.47 0.03
N MET A 101 3.04 -1.91 -0.44
CA MET A 101 2.74 -0.48 -0.33
C MET A 101 1.37 -0.34 0.29
N THR A 102 1.28 0.43 1.37
CA THR A 102 0.03 0.62 2.13
C THR A 102 -0.20 2.10 2.38
N TRP A 103 -1.37 2.59 2.01
CA TRP A 103 -1.82 3.95 2.30
C TRP A 103 -2.74 3.92 3.51
N VAL A 104 -2.37 4.67 4.54
CA VAL A 104 -3.08 4.73 5.81
C VAL A 104 -3.46 6.16 6.14
N SER A 105 -4.52 6.34 6.93
CA SER A 105 -4.87 7.64 7.50
C SER A 105 -3.71 8.18 8.35
N GLN A 106 -3.62 9.51 8.47
CA GLN A 106 -2.50 10.16 9.19
C GLN A 106 -2.42 9.73 10.68
N ASP A 107 -3.56 9.44 11.29
CA ASP A 107 -3.68 8.98 12.67
C ASP A 107 -3.53 7.46 12.82
N PHE A 108 -3.27 6.74 11.72
CA PHE A 108 -3.15 5.28 11.67
C PHE A 108 -4.39 4.54 12.20
N SER A 109 -5.59 5.10 11.98
CA SER A 109 -6.85 4.46 12.39
C SER A 109 -7.38 3.46 11.35
N PHE A 110 -7.11 3.68 10.05
CA PHE A 110 -7.49 2.75 8.98
C PHE A 110 -6.52 2.74 7.77
N VAL A 111 -6.65 1.69 6.95
CA VAL A 111 -6.01 1.58 5.64
C VAL A 111 -7.01 2.04 4.58
N VAL A 112 -6.57 2.93 3.69
CA VAL A 112 -7.32 3.35 2.52
C VAL A 112 -7.13 2.37 1.37
N SER A 113 -5.87 1.98 1.13
CA SER A 113 -5.51 1.09 0.04
C SER A 113 -4.23 0.32 0.36
N CYS A 114 -4.04 -0.82 -0.29
CA CYS A 114 -2.76 -1.53 -0.28
C CYS A 114 -2.53 -2.29 -1.59
N ILE A 115 -1.27 -2.37 -2.04
CA ILE A 115 -0.84 -3.19 -3.18
C ILE A 115 0.40 -4.00 -2.84
N ARG A 116 0.49 -5.16 -3.47
CA ARG A 116 1.69 -6.01 -3.46
C ARG A 116 2.30 -5.98 -4.85
N VAL A 117 3.56 -5.59 -4.95
CA VAL A 117 4.31 -5.51 -6.19
C VAL A 117 5.40 -6.58 -6.23
N SER A 118 5.50 -7.33 -7.33
CA SER A 118 6.60 -8.27 -7.53
C SER A 118 7.91 -7.52 -7.72
N ASP A 119 8.92 -7.77 -6.89
CA ASP A 119 10.24 -7.18 -7.10
C ASP A 119 11.06 -8.05 -8.07
N LYS A 120 11.11 -7.61 -9.35
CA LYS A 120 11.88 -8.29 -10.39
C LYS A 120 13.41 -8.21 -10.16
N ARG A 121 13.91 -7.38 -9.24
CA ARG A 121 15.35 -7.25 -8.94
C ARG A 121 15.89 -8.45 -8.14
N ILE A 122 15.02 -9.28 -7.57
CA ILE A 122 15.35 -10.42 -6.70
C ILE A 122 15.46 -11.74 -7.50
N ARG A 123 15.43 -11.70 -8.84
CA ARG A 123 15.83 -12.85 -9.69
C ARG A 123 17.33 -12.86 -10.03
N LYS A 124 18.19 -12.53 -9.06
CA LYS A 124 19.65 -12.67 -9.19
C LYS A 124 20.19 -13.60 -8.13
#